data_AF-A0A852SQ92-F1
#
_entry.id   AF-A0A852SQ92-F1
#
_cell.length_a   1.000
_cell.length_b   1.000
_cell.length_c   1.000
_cell.angle_alpha   90.00
_cell.angle_beta   90.00
_cell.angle_gamma   90.00
#
_symmetry.space_group_name_H-M   'P 1'
#
loop_
_entity.id
_entity.type
_entity.pdbx_description
1 polymer ?
#
loop_
_entity_poly.entity_id
_entity_poly.type
_entity_poly.pdbx_seq_one_letter_code
_entity_poly.pdbx_strand_id
1 'polypeptide(L)'
;MNDVETRSRIFRYESILRYQTKTMYANGHLLADYCETVIQQSLNAAFGLALRNANADYPNLKAVDHLNPNRTLAVQATRAVSKAKVEGTIALFKSERTKAGSPLENVTELHIVGLECAKPSMGTQVLRLDKDVTVKTYSLLLGLDVRNLASGQLDAVERVFHGLTTVEGLNLHNDKEEVKEILRHFDRPALHDSRGVEGNWSDMLSTMKDLRRLIARGTDAAGRQITRPYSTFEPKAQALLKHIYDLTSGISRAIAATLASANPFGQIDLNDAARVDVYRISIQRDVSALAAEFELNAPRWGTPLADDDLCPTCGQSLP
;
A
#
# COMPACT_ATOMS: atom_id res chain seq x y z
N MET A 1 22.45 4.66 8.01
CA MET A 1 21.39 3.62 7.98
C MET A 1 21.52 2.85 6.68
N ASN A 2 20.98 1.62 6.60
CA ASN A 2 20.88 0.91 5.34
C ASN A 2 19.74 1.50 4.49
N ASP A 3 20.04 2.06 3.32
CA ASP A 3 19.06 2.71 2.43
C ASP A 3 17.91 1.77 2.03
N VAL A 4 18.16 0.47 1.90
CA VAL A 4 17.12 -0.53 1.60
C VAL A 4 16.09 -0.62 2.73
N GLU A 5 16.57 -0.55 3.96
CA GLU A 5 15.73 -0.61 5.16
C GLU A 5 14.95 0.69 5.33
N THR A 6 15.59 1.85 5.13
CA THR A 6 14.92 3.16 5.18
C THR A 6 13.82 3.26 4.12
N ARG A 7 14.10 2.83 2.88
CA ARG A 7 13.06 2.74 1.83
C ARG A 7 11.89 1.87 2.28
N SER A 8 12.17 0.71 2.87
CA SER A 8 11.14 -0.23 3.34
C SER A 8 10.29 0.38 4.45
N ARG A 9 10.88 1.17 5.35
CA ARG A 9 10.14 1.96 6.37
C ARG A 9 9.26 3.03 5.73
N ILE A 10 9.77 3.79 4.77
CA ILE A 10 8.97 4.81 4.06
C ILE A 10 7.74 4.18 3.42
N PHE A 11 7.88 3.08 2.68
CA PHE A 11 6.73 2.38 2.07
C PHE A 11 5.70 1.91 3.11
N ARG A 12 6.16 1.49 4.29
CA ARG A 12 5.29 1.09 5.39
C ARG A 12 4.53 2.29 5.96
N TYR A 13 5.24 3.36 6.31
CA TYR A 13 4.62 4.58 6.82
C TYR A 13 3.64 5.17 5.81
N GLU A 14 3.98 5.16 4.53
CA GLU A 14 3.10 5.62 3.46
C GLU A 14 1.76 4.86 3.43
N SER A 15 1.82 3.54 3.61
CA SER A 15 0.62 2.70 3.70
C SER A 15 -0.22 3.04 4.94
N ILE A 16 0.43 3.37 6.06
CA ILE A 16 -0.25 3.82 7.29
C ILE A 16 -0.95 5.16 7.04
N LEU A 17 -0.29 6.14 6.42
CA LEU A 17 -0.86 7.46 6.10
C LEU A 17 -2.08 7.33 5.17
N ARG A 18 -2.01 6.45 4.14
CA ARG A 18 -3.15 6.16 3.26
C ARG A 18 -4.33 5.54 4.00
N TYR A 19 -4.05 4.61 4.91
CA TYR A 19 -5.08 4.00 5.72
C TYR A 19 -5.74 5.01 6.65
N GLN A 20 -4.93 5.77 7.40
CA GLN A 20 -5.37 6.84 8.29
C GLN A 20 -6.30 7.82 7.57
N THR A 21 -5.89 8.31 6.39
CA THR A 21 -6.71 9.23 5.59
C THR A 21 -8.01 8.61 5.06
N LYS A 22 -7.99 7.32 4.68
CA LYS A 22 -9.22 6.61 4.29
C LYS A 22 -10.20 6.51 5.45
N THR A 23 -9.72 6.17 6.65
CA THR A 23 -10.58 5.97 7.82
C THR A 23 -11.07 7.31 8.39
N MET A 24 -10.24 8.34 8.40
CA MET A 24 -10.67 9.71 8.71
C MET A 24 -11.83 10.16 7.84
N TYR A 25 -11.72 9.93 6.52
CA TYR A 25 -12.79 10.25 5.56
C TYR A 25 -14.08 9.47 5.86
N ALA A 26 -13.98 8.17 6.15
CA ALA A 26 -15.14 7.34 6.47
C ALA A 26 -15.87 7.81 7.75
N ASN A 27 -15.14 8.40 8.70
CA ASN A 27 -15.68 8.91 9.96
C ASN A 27 -16.00 10.42 9.94
N GLY A 28 -15.94 11.07 8.78
CA GLY A 28 -16.30 12.49 8.62
C GLY A 28 -15.29 13.49 9.19
N HIS A 29 -14.05 13.07 9.47
CA HIS A 29 -13.00 13.99 9.91
C HIS A 29 -12.47 14.86 8.76
N LEU A 30 -11.97 16.05 9.10
CA LEU A 30 -11.40 17.00 8.13
C LEU A 30 -10.10 16.42 7.52
N LEU A 31 -10.19 15.98 6.28
CA LEU A 31 -9.12 15.28 5.56
C LEU A 31 -8.11 16.23 4.88
N ALA A 32 -8.56 17.44 4.54
CA ALA A 32 -7.80 18.39 3.72
C ALA A 32 -6.47 18.75 4.39
N ASP A 33 -6.52 19.25 5.61
CA ASP A 33 -5.34 19.68 6.38
C ASP A 33 -4.30 18.58 6.56
N TYR A 34 -4.74 17.34 6.78
CA TYR A 34 -3.84 16.20 6.94
C TYR A 34 -3.14 15.86 5.62
N CYS A 35 -3.89 15.74 4.52
CA CYS A 35 -3.32 15.47 3.19
C CYS A 35 -2.34 16.59 2.78
N GLU A 36 -2.73 17.84 3.00
CA GLU A 36 -1.91 19.01 2.72
C GLU A 36 -0.59 18.98 3.50
N THR A 37 -0.66 18.70 4.80
CA THR A 37 0.53 18.63 5.67
C THR A 37 1.47 17.52 5.24
N VAL A 38 0.95 16.32 5.00
CA VAL A 38 1.75 15.17 4.54
C VAL A 38 2.48 15.50 3.25
N ILE A 39 1.76 16.01 2.25
CA ILE A 39 2.35 16.31 0.93
C ILE A 39 3.37 17.44 1.03
N GLN A 40 3.03 18.54 1.71
CA GLN A 40 3.91 19.70 1.87
C GLN A 40 5.23 19.32 2.55
N GLN A 41 5.17 18.69 3.73
CA GLN A 41 6.35 18.34 4.51
C GLN A 41 7.24 17.34 3.76
N SER A 42 6.64 16.37 3.07
CA SER A 42 7.36 15.35 2.32
C SER A 42 8.12 15.94 1.12
N LEU A 43 7.46 16.80 0.33
CA LEU A 43 8.08 17.46 -0.81
C LEU A 43 9.18 18.44 -0.37
N ASN A 44 8.98 19.14 0.74
CA ASN A 44 10.00 20.00 1.33
C ASN A 44 11.21 19.19 1.82
N ALA A 45 10.99 18.07 2.50
CA ALA A 45 12.06 17.20 2.98
C ALA A 45 12.87 16.56 1.84
N ALA A 46 12.19 16.13 0.78
CA ALA A 46 12.85 15.49 -0.36
C ALA A 46 13.61 16.49 -1.24
N PHE A 47 13.01 17.64 -1.53
CA PHE A 47 13.48 18.51 -2.63
C PHE A 47 13.84 19.92 -2.20
N GLY A 48 13.67 20.30 -0.92
CA GLY A 48 14.02 21.63 -0.43
C GLY A 48 13.16 22.76 -1.02
N LEU A 49 11.94 22.45 -1.47
CA LEU A 49 11.09 23.39 -2.23
C LEU A 49 10.57 24.58 -1.39
N ALA A 50 10.68 24.50 -0.07
CA ALA A 50 10.20 25.52 0.87
C ALA A 50 8.74 25.94 0.65
N LEU A 51 7.89 24.97 0.27
CA LEU A 51 6.45 25.12 0.10
C LEU A 51 5.82 25.59 1.41
N ARG A 52 4.93 26.59 1.31
CA ARG A 52 4.15 27.14 2.43
C ARG A 52 2.67 27.15 2.09
N ASN A 53 1.83 27.09 3.12
CA ASN A 53 0.38 27.17 2.96
C ASN A 53 0.02 28.50 2.30
N ALA A 54 -0.54 28.43 1.09
CA ALA A 54 -0.86 29.60 0.31
C ALA A 54 -2.01 30.41 0.92
N ASN A 55 -2.93 29.75 1.63
CA ASN A 55 -4.04 30.41 2.32
C ASN A 55 -3.61 31.19 3.56
N ALA A 56 -2.42 30.92 4.12
CA ALA A 56 -1.87 31.71 5.21
C ALA A 56 -1.51 33.14 4.76
N ASP A 57 -1.00 33.27 3.53
CA ASP A 57 -0.60 34.56 2.94
C ASP A 57 -1.71 35.18 2.06
N TYR A 58 -2.54 34.34 1.44
CA TYR A 58 -3.61 34.72 0.50
C TYR A 58 -4.92 34.00 0.86
N PRO A 59 -5.74 34.56 1.76
CA PRO A 59 -6.97 33.92 2.21
C PRO A 59 -7.92 33.59 1.05
N ASN A 60 -8.45 32.36 1.05
CA ASN A 60 -9.38 31.84 0.04
C ASN A 60 -8.77 31.70 -1.36
N LEU A 61 -7.46 31.53 -1.47
CA LEU A 61 -6.83 31.20 -2.75
C LEU A 61 -7.31 29.81 -3.19
N LYS A 62 -7.98 29.77 -4.34
CA LYS A 62 -8.52 28.52 -4.90
C LYS A 62 -7.45 27.81 -5.74
N ALA A 63 -7.70 26.53 -6.01
CA ALA A 63 -6.92 25.67 -6.92
C ALA A 63 -5.53 25.24 -6.47
N VAL A 64 -4.97 25.83 -5.41
CA VAL A 64 -3.67 25.45 -4.86
C VAL A 64 -3.72 25.54 -3.35
N ASP A 65 -2.98 24.67 -2.67
CA ASP A 65 -2.88 24.68 -1.22
C ASP A 65 -1.52 25.24 -0.79
N HIS A 66 -0.47 25.07 -1.61
CA HIS A 66 0.89 25.52 -1.30
C HIS A 66 1.58 26.25 -2.44
N LEU A 67 2.46 27.19 -2.08
CA LEU A 67 3.34 27.91 -3.00
C LEU A 67 4.78 27.89 -2.50
N ASN A 68 5.74 27.86 -3.43
CA ASN A 68 7.14 28.12 -3.08
C ASN A 68 7.37 29.64 -2.89
N PRO A 69 8.49 30.06 -2.24
CA PRO A 69 8.73 31.47 -1.93
C PRO A 69 8.75 32.39 -3.16
N ASN A 70 9.22 31.88 -4.29
CA ASN A 70 9.33 32.62 -5.55
C ASN A 70 8.03 32.62 -6.37
N ARG A 71 6.99 31.90 -5.92
CA ARG A 71 5.69 31.72 -6.61
C ARG A 71 5.82 31.20 -8.05
N THR A 72 6.85 30.40 -8.31
CA THR A 72 7.07 29.73 -9.59
C THR A 72 6.51 28.32 -9.61
N LEU A 73 6.35 27.71 -8.43
CA LEU A 73 5.80 26.38 -8.22
C LEU A 73 4.60 26.46 -7.28
N ALA A 74 3.48 25.90 -7.73
CA ALA A 74 2.28 25.72 -6.91
C ALA A 74 1.95 24.24 -6.75
N VAL A 75 1.38 23.88 -5.60
CA VAL A 75 0.98 22.51 -5.30
C VAL A 75 -0.47 22.49 -4.83
N GLN A 76 -1.29 21.67 -5.48
CA GLN A 76 -2.59 21.23 -4.96
C GLN A 76 -2.41 19.83 -4.39
N ALA A 77 -2.65 19.68 -3.10
CA ALA A 77 -2.75 18.41 -2.41
C ALA A 77 -4.17 17.84 -2.57
N THR A 78 -4.25 16.52 -2.61
CA THR A 78 -5.50 15.76 -2.58
C THR A 78 -5.25 14.41 -1.93
N ARG A 79 -6.29 13.72 -1.46
CA ARG A 79 -6.14 12.32 -1.04
C ARG A 79 -5.86 11.43 -2.24
N ALA A 80 -6.68 11.56 -3.28
CA ALA A 80 -6.57 10.77 -4.50
C ALA A 80 -6.55 11.68 -5.73
N VAL A 81 -5.59 11.46 -6.63
CA VAL A 81 -5.58 12.12 -7.95
C VAL A 81 -6.59 11.42 -8.85
N SER A 82 -7.67 12.11 -9.21
CA SER A 82 -8.69 11.65 -10.13
C SER A 82 -8.82 12.58 -11.33
N LYS A 83 -9.29 12.09 -12.47
CA LYS A 83 -9.50 12.90 -13.68
C LYS A 83 -10.35 14.14 -13.38
N ALA A 84 -11.47 13.97 -12.68
CA ALA A 84 -12.35 15.08 -12.30
C ALA A 84 -11.64 16.12 -11.41
N LYS A 85 -10.83 15.66 -10.44
CA LYS A 85 -10.04 16.58 -9.59
C LYS A 85 -8.99 17.33 -10.40
N VAL A 86 -8.31 16.65 -11.33
CA VAL A 86 -7.31 17.28 -12.22
C VAL A 86 -7.94 18.34 -13.11
N GLU A 87 -9.02 18.00 -13.81
CA GLU A 87 -9.73 18.93 -14.71
C GLU A 87 -10.28 20.14 -13.94
N GLY A 88 -10.93 19.92 -12.80
CA GLY A 88 -11.45 20.99 -11.94
C GLY A 88 -10.34 21.90 -11.40
N THR A 89 -9.21 21.32 -10.97
CA THR A 89 -8.07 22.10 -10.46
C THR A 89 -7.44 22.94 -11.57
N ILE A 90 -7.25 22.38 -12.77
CA ILE A 90 -6.73 23.12 -13.92
C ILE A 90 -7.65 24.30 -14.29
N ALA A 91 -8.97 24.08 -14.32
CA ALA A 91 -9.94 25.12 -14.65
C ALA A 91 -9.90 26.27 -13.63
N LEU A 92 -9.91 25.94 -12.33
CA LEU A 92 -9.80 26.93 -11.27
C LEU A 92 -8.45 27.67 -11.31
N PHE A 93 -7.35 26.94 -11.50
CA PHE A 93 -6.01 27.53 -11.61
C PHE A 93 -5.93 28.54 -12.76
N LYS A 94 -6.44 28.19 -13.95
CA LYS A 94 -6.51 29.12 -15.08
C LYS A 94 -7.31 30.37 -14.76
N SER A 95 -8.45 30.21 -14.11
CA SER A 95 -9.31 31.34 -13.73
C SER A 95 -8.70 32.23 -12.64
N GLU A 96 -7.97 31.66 -11.68
CA GLU A 96 -7.33 32.43 -10.60
C GLU A 96 -6.06 33.12 -11.10
N ARG A 97 -5.28 32.47 -11.97
CA ARG A 97 -4.04 33.00 -12.53
C ARG A 97 -4.22 34.24 -13.39
N THR A 98 -5.34 34.35 -14.12
CA THR A 98 -5.61 35.49 -15.02
C THR A 98 -6.13 36.73 -14.30
N LYS A 99 -6.41 36.65 -12.99
CA LYS A 99 -6.81 37.82 -12.21
C LYS A 99 -5.63 38.77 -12.01
N ALA A 100 -5.88 40.06 -12.15
CA ALA A 100 -4.86 41.07 -11.90
C ALA A 100 -4.34 40.99 -10.45
N GLY A 101 -3.02 40.96 -10.29
CA GLY A 101 -2.37 40.85 -8.97
C GLY A 101 -2.49 39.47 -8.32
N SER A 102 -2.86 38.44 -9.09
CA SER A 102 -2.96 37.08 -8.59
C SER A 102 -1.60 36.57 -8.10
N PRO A 103 -1.53 35.91 -6.93
CA PRO A 103 -0.30 35.25 -6.50
C PRO A 103 0.13 34.10 -7.42
N LEU A 104 -0.73 33.68 -8.36
CA LEU A 104 -0.47 32.60 -9.32
C LEU A 104 0.06 33.09 -10.67
N GLU A 105 0.17 34.39 -10.91
CA GLU A 105 0.55 34.95 -12.23
C GLU A 105 1.90 34.40 -12.73
N ASN A 106 2.87 34.30 -11.82
CA ASN A 106 4.26 33.90 -12.08
C ASN A 106 4.49 32.39 -11.95
N VAL A 107 3.44 31.61 -11.65
CA VAL A 107 3.54 30.16 -11.53
C VAL A 107 3.77 29.56 -12.92
N THR A 108 4.92 28.92 -13.09
CA THR A 108 5.31 28.18 -14.30
C THR A 108 5.10 26.68 -14.16
N GLU A 109 4.91 26.20 -12.93
CA GLU A 109 4.73 24.78 -12.64
C GLU A 109 3.62 24.55 -11.60
N LEU A 110 2.65 23.72 -11.93
CA LEU A 110 1.56 23.30 -11.03
C LEU A 110 1.66 21.80 -10.80
N HIS A 111 1.82 21.38 -9.55
CA HIS A 111 1.75 19.97 -9.17
C HIS A 111 0.39 19.66 -8.55
N ILE A 112 -0.28 18.63 -9.05
CA ILE A 112 -1.49 18.08 -8.44
C ILE A 112 -1.10 16.73 -7.86
N VAL A 113 -0.90 16.70 -6.54
CA VAL A 113 -0.29 15.58 -5.82
C VAL A 113 -1.33 14.90 -4.96
N GLY A 114 -1.46 13.58 -5.12
CA GLY A 114 -2.31 12.76 -4.26
C GLY A 114 -1.50 11.88 -3.33
N LEU A 115 -2.05 11.42 -2.20
CA LEU A 115 -1.45 10.28 -1.49
C LEU A 115 -1.51 9.01 -2.37
N GLU A 116 -2.59 8.88 -3.15
CA GLU A 116 -2.77 7.82 -4.14
C GLU A 116 -3.26 8.36 -5.50
N CYS A 117 -3.17 7.54 -6.54
CA CYS A 117 -3.89 7.79 -7.80
C CYS A 117 -5.19 6.99 -7.76
N ALA A 118 -6.33 7.61 -8.10
CA ALA A 118 -7.63 6.94 -8.10
C ALA A 118 -7.71 5.76 -9.09
N LYS A 119 -6.88 5.80 -10.14
CA LYS A 119 -6.66 4.68 -11.05
C LYS A 119 -5.16 4.49 -11.26
N PRO A 120 -4.64 3.25 -11.27
CA PRO A 120 -3.23 2.99 -11.58
C PRO A 120 -2.79 3.56 -12.94
N SER A 121 -3.68 3.51 -13.93
CA SER A 121 -3.44 4.03 -15.29
C SER A 121 -3.29 5.54 -15.37
N MET A 122 -3.63 6.28 -14.31
CA MET A 122 -3.40 7.73 -14.31
C MET A 122 -1.91 8.07 -14.23
N GLY A 123 -1.08 7.22 -13.63
CA GLY A 123 0.38 7.38 -13.63
C GLY A 123 0.87 8.79 -13.25
N THR A 124 2.08 9.13 -13.70
CA THR A 124 2.53 10.52 -13.76
C THR A 124 2.07 11.12 -15.09
N GLN A 125 1.32 12.22 -15.07
CA GLN A 125 0.99 12.96 -16.29
C GLN A 125 1.68 14.31 -16.28
N VAL A 126 2.25 14.68 -17.43
CA VAL A 126 2.77 16.02 -17.66
C VAL A 126 1.93 16.65 -18.77
N LEU A 127 1.19 17.69 -18.42
CA LEU A 127 0.34 18.43 -19.34
C LEU A 127 0.90 19.83 -19.49
N ARG A 128 1.09 20.28 -20.73
CA ARG A 128 1.41 21.68 -21.01
C ARG A 128 0.10 22.43 -21.21
N LEU A 129 -0.23 23.33 -20.29
CA LEU A 129 -1.50 24.07 -20.38
C LEU A 129 -1.44 25.17 -21.43
N ASP A 130 -0.33 25.91 -21.44
CA ASP A 130 0.01 27.00 -22.36
C ASP A 130 1.54 27.00 -22.57
N LYS A 131 2.10 27.98 -23.30
CA LYS A 131 3.56 28.03 -23.53
C LYS A 131 4.39 28.06 -22.24
N ASP A 132 3.83 28.57 -21.14
CA ASP A 132 4.63 28.92 -19.96
C ASP A 132 4.30 28.08 -18.70
N VAL A 133 3.28 27.21 -18.76
CA VAL A 133 2.84 26.45 -17.59
C VAL A 133 2.84 24.94 -17.83
N THR A 134 3.59 24.23 -16.98
CA THR A 134 3.61 22.77 -16.93
C THR A 134 2.79 22.28 -15.74
N VAL A 135 1.84 21.38 -15.98
CA VAL A 135 1.10 20.69 -14.93
C VAL A 135 1.64 19.28 -14.79
N LYS A 136 2.03 18.90 -13.58
CA LYS A 136 2.42 17.53 -13.24
C LYS A 136 1.38 16.93 -12.30
N THR A 137 0.94 15.71 -12.59
CA THR A 137 0.01 14.98 -11.72
C THR A 137 0.63 13.66 -11.34
N TYR A 138 0.62 13.31 -10.05
CA TYR A 138 1.24 12.07 -9.56
C TYR A 138 0.79 11.72 -8.13
N SER A 139 0.99 10.48 -7.73
CA SER A 139 0.93 10.10 -6.30
C SER A 139 2.22 10.49 -5.60
N LEU A 140 2.15 10.86 -4.32
CA LEU A 140 3.26 11.36 -3.52
C LEU A 140 4.48 10.44 -3.63
N LEU A 141 4.29 9.15 -3.43
CA LEU A 141 5.35 8.15 -3.49
C LEU A 141 6.04 8.06 -4.87
N LEU A 142 5.26 8.24 -5.95
CA LEU A 142 5.80 8.28 -7.31
C LEU A 142 6.57 9.58 -7.57
N GLY A 143 6.06 10.71 -7.07
CA GLY A 143 6.73 12.00 -7.17
C GLY A 143 8.00 12.12 -6.34
N LEU A 144 8.05 11.45 -5.18
CA LEU A 144 9.24 11.39 -4.34
C LEU A 144 10.36 10.55 -4.96
N ASP A 145 10.02 9.60 -5.83
CA ASP A 145 10.95 8.64 -6.44
C ASP A 145 11.99 8.12 -5.44
N VAL A 146 11.48 7.51 -4.35
CA VAL A 146 12.24 7.13 -3.14
C VAL A 146 13.47 6.24 -3.44
N ARG A 147 13.50 5.60 -4.60
CA ARG A 147 14.65 4.79 -5.06
C ARG A 147 15.86 5.65 -5.45
N ASN A 148 15.61 6.86 -5.93
CA ASN A 148 16.61 7.76 -6.49
C ASN A 148 16.95 8.94 -5.56
N LEU A 149 16.28 9.05 -4.40
CA LEU A 149 16.65 10.02 -3.36
C LEU A 149 18.03 9.70 -2.78
N ALA A 150 18.83 10.75 -2.54
CA ALA A 150 20.07 10.63 -1.78
C ALA A 150 19.78 10.27 -0.31
N SER A 151 20.71 9.61 0.38
CA SER A 151 20.49 9.09 1.74
C SER A 151 20.01 10.16 2.73
N GLY A 152 20.53 11.40 2.66
CA GLY A 152 20.08 12.50 3.52
C GLY A 152 18.64 12.95 3.25
N GLN A 153 18.20 12.93 1.99
CA GLN A 153 16.81 13.23 1.60
C GLN A 153 15.89 12.08 2.03
N LEU A 154 16.35 10.84 1.87
CA LEU A 154 15.65 9.63 2.28
C LEU A 154 15.38 9.64 3.79
N ASP A 155 16.39 9.94 4.60
CA ASP A 155 16.26 10.06 6.05
C ASP A 155 15.34 11.22 6.46
N ALA A 156 15.37 12.34 5.73
CA ALA A 156 14.47 13.46 5.99
C ALA A 156 13.00 13.10 5.70
N VAL A 157 12.72 12.42 4.60
CA VAL A 157 11.39 11.92 4.24
C VAL A 157 10.92 10.90 5.27
N GLU A 158 11.78 9.96 5.67
CA GLU A 158 11.43 8.94 6.66
C GLU A 158 11.02 9.56 8.00
N ARG A 159 11.75 10.57 8.49
CA ARG A 159 11.40 11.29 9.72
C ARG A 159 10.03 11.98 9.64
N VAL A 160 9.72 12.62 8.51
CA VAL A 160 8.40 13.25 8.28
C VAL A 160 7.30 12.19 8.35
N PHE A 161 7.47 11.10 7.62
CA PHE A 161 6.50 10.01 7.57
C PHE A 161 6.32 9.36 8.95
N HIS A 162 7.42 9.13 9.67
CA HIS A 162 7.37 8.61 11.03
C HIS A 162 6.59 9.55 11.95
N GLY A 163 6.95 10.84 12.01
CA GLY A 163 6.27 11.81 12.87
C GLY A 163 4.76 11.91 12.60
N LEU A 164 4.36 11.90 11.33
CA LEU A 164 2.95 12.00 10.92
C LEU A 164 2.15 10.71 11.17
N THR A 165 2.80 9.54 11.19
CA THR A 165 2.15 8.26 11.52
C THR A 165 2.04 8.03 13.03
N THR A 166 2.90 8.65 13.84
CA THR A 166 2.91 8.53 15.31
C THR A 166 1.96 9.49 16.03
N VAL A 167 1.29 10.40 15.33
CA VAL A 167 0.30 11.29 15.97
C VAL A 167 -0.87 10.45 16.49
N GLU A 168 -0.95 10.31 17.82
CA GLU A 168 -1.87 9.46 18.60
C GLU A 168 -3.38 9.69 18.36
N GLY A 169 -3.75 10.68 17.53
CA GLY A 169 -5.15 11.08 17.29
C GLY A 169 -5.94 10.17 16.35
N LEU A 170 -5.33 9.13 15.77
CA LEU A 170 -5.97 8.21 14.83
C LEU A 170 -6.01 6.77 15.34
N ASN A 171 -6.24 6.58 16.63
CA ASN A 171 -6.73 5.31 17.21
C ASN A 171 -8.13 4.97 16.68
N LEU A 172 -8.23 4.76 15.37
CA LEU A 172 -9.40 4.28 14.64
C LEU A 172 -9.43 2.74 14.63
N HIS A 173 -8.68 2.11 15.54
CA HIS A 173 -8.23 0.73 15.46
C HIS A 173 -9.21 -0.20 16.17
N ASN A 174 -9.85 -1.06 15.38
CA ASN A 174 -10.44 -2.29 15.87
C ASN A 174 -9.78 -3.45 15.12
N ASP A 175 -8.75 -4.04 15.72
CA ASP A 175 -8.00 -5.18 15.17
C ASP A 175 -8.95 -6.29 14.70
N LYS A 176 -10.08 -6.51 15.39
CA LYS A 176 -11.08 -7.52 15.02
C LYS A 176 -11.67 -7.27 13.63
N GLU A 177 -12.13 -6.06 13.33
CA GLU A 177 -12.73 -5.78 12.01
C GLU A 177 -11.68 -5.80 10.89
N GLU A 178 -10.45 -5.38 11.18
CA GLU A 178 -9.36 -5.42 10.21
C GLU A 178 -8.87 -6.84 9.91
N VAL A 179 -8.74 -7.69 10.95
CA VAL A 179 -8.43 -9.10 10.80
C VAL A 179 -9.52 -9.79 10.02
N LYS A 180 -10.80 -9.50 10.29
CA LYS A 180 -11.93 -10.04 9.53
C LYS A 180 -11.83 -9.72 8.04
N GLU A 181 -11.43 -8.51 7.65
CA GLU A 181 -11.15 -8.21 6.24
C GLU A 181 -9.96 -9.01 5.70
N ILE A 182 -8.87 -9.14 6.45
CA ILE A 182 -7.70 -9.95 6.07
C ILE A 182 -8.12 -11.41 5.81
N LEU A 183 -8.87 -12.02 6.73
CA LEU A 183 -9.30 -13.43 6.66
C LEU A 183 -10.09 -13.74 5.38
N ARG A 184 -10.86 -12.79 4.84
CA ARG A 184 -11.59 -12.97 3.57
C ARG A 184 -10.67 -13.23 2.37
N HIS A 185 -9.41 -12.84 2.45
CA HIS A 185 -8.44 -13.07 1.36
C HIS A 185 -7.75 -14.43 1.44
N PHE A 186 -7.95 -15.18 2.53
CA PHE A 186 -7.33 -16.48 2.77
C PHE A 186 -8.18 -17.67 2.27
N ASP A 187 -9.43 -17.43 1.89
CA ASP A 187 -10.30 -18.44 1.28
C ASP A 187 -9.99 -18.57 -0.24
N ARG A 188 -8.94 -19.33 -0.58
CA ARG A 188 -8.44 -19.49 -1.96
C ARG A 188 -7.92 -20.90 -2.24
N PRO A 189 -8.14 -21.45 -3.46
CA PRO A 189 -7.55 -22.72 -3.93
C PRO A 189 -6.06 -22.86 -3.69
N ALA A 190 -5.30 -21.83 -4.03
CA ALA A 190 -3.85 -21.80 -3.83
C ALA A 190 -3.38 -22.05 -2.38
N LEU A 191 -4.26 -21.89 -1.37
CA LEU A 191 -3.96 -22.15 0.04
C LEU A 191 -4.55 -23.46 0.57
N HIS A 192 -5.58 -24.01 -0.06
CA HIS A 192 -6.30 -25.20 0.43
C HIS A 192 -5.98 -26.49 -0.32
N ASP A 193 -5.74 -26.43 -1.63
CA ASP A 193 -5.51 -27.64 -2.42
C ASP A 193 -4.16 -28.25 -2.07
N SER A 194 -4.09 -29.56 -1.85
CA SER A 194 -2.81 -30.24 -1.66
C SER A 194 -2.01 -30.27 -2.96
N ARG A 195 -0.70 -30.53 -2.89
CA ARG A 195 0.15 -30.68 -4.09
C ARG A 195 -0.41 -31.64 -5.15
N GLY A 196 -1.19 -32.65 -4.73
CA GLY A 196 -1.76 -33.66 -5.65
C GLY A 196 -2.93 -33.16 -6.49
N VAL A 197 -3.51 -32.02 -6.11
CA VAL A 197 -4.65 -31.38 -6.78
C VAL A 197 -4.27 -30.00 -7.35
N GLU A 198 -3.07 -29.51 -7.04
CA GLU A 198 -2.57 -28.22 -7.51
C GLU A 198 -2.38 -28.19 -9.03
N GLY A 199 -3.31 -27.52 -9.72
CA GLY A 199 -3.32 -27.39 -11.17
C GLY A 199 -2.54 -26.19 -11.70
N ASN A 200 -2.15 -25.20 -10.87
CA ASN A 200 -1.58 -23.95 -11.35
C ASN A 200 -0.61 -23.25 -10.37
N TRP A 201 0.67 -23.63 -10.45
CA TRP A 201 1.76 -23.00 -9.70
C TRP A 201 1.95 -21.50 -9.96
N SER A 202 1.58 -21.01 -11.16
CA SER A 202 1.65 -19.58 -11.47
C SER A 202 0.57 -18.80 -10.71
N ASP A 203 -0.64 -19.34 -10.60
CA ASP A 203 -1.72 -18.73 -9.81
C ASP A 203 -1.37 -18.73 -8.31
N MET A 204 -0.76 -19.81 -7.82
CA MET A 204 -0.22 -19.84 -6.46
C MET A 204 0.80 -18.73 -6.23
N LEU A 205 1.78 -18.55 -7.12
CA LEU A 205 2.77 -17.48 -6.99
C LEU A 205 2.12 -16.09 -6.97
N SER A 206 1.11 -15.87 -7.82
CA SER A 206 0.34 -14.64 -7.85
C SER A 206 -0.37 -14.41 -6.51
N THR A 207 -1.07 -15.43 -6.01
CA THR A 207 -1.77 -15.38 -4.72
C THR A 207 -0.81 -15.10 -3.55
N MET A 208 0.37 -15.73 -3.51
CA MET A 208 1.37 -15.44 -2.46
C MET A 208 1.92 -14.01 -2.53
N LYS A 209 2.03 -13.42 -3.72
CA LYS A 209 2.41 -12.00 -3.88
C LYS A 209 1.32 -11.08 -3.37
N ASP A 210 0.06 -11.39 -3.65
CA ASP A 210 -1.09 -10.60 -3.21
C ASP A 210 -1.24 -10.65 -1.69
N LEU A 211 -1.17 -11.83 -1.07
CA LEU A 211 -1.25 -11.98 0.38
C LEU A 211 -0.12 -11.25 1.10
N ARG A 212 1.11 -11.34 0.58
CA ARG A 212 2.24 -10.57 1.14
C ARG A 212 2.04 -9.08 1.04
N ARG A 213 1.45 -8.60 -0.06
CA ARG A 213 1.13 -7.17 -0.23
C ARG A 213 0.04 -6.73 0.76
N LEU A 214 -1.02 -7.53 0.91
CA LEU A 214 -2.09 -7.29 1.87
C LEU A 214 -1.55 -7.25 3.29
N ILE A 215 -0.74 -8.22 3.71
CA ILE A 215 -0.19 -8.26 5.07
C ILE A 215 0.81 -7.11 5.30
N ALA A 216 1.77 -6.91 4.39
CA ALA A 216 2.86 -5.97 4.61
C ALA A 216 2.47 -4.51 4.42
N ARG A 217 1.47 -4.23 3.57
CA ARG A 217 1.08 -2.87 3.16
C ARG A 217 -0.40 -2.59 3.37
N GLY A 218 -1.21 -3.58 3.68
CA GLY A 218 -2.64 -3.42 3.82
C GLY A 218 -3.39 -3.19 2.50
N THR A 219 -2.77 -3.48 1.34
CA THR A 219 -3.33 -3.19 0.01
C THR A 219 -3.61 -4.43 -0.82
N ASP A 220 -4.63 -4.37 -1.67
CA ASP A 220 -4.97 -5.44 -2.62
C ASP A 220 -4.13 -5.43 -3.91
N ALA A 221 -4.43 -6.35 -4.83
CA ALA A 221 -3.77 -6.45 -6.13
C ALA A 221 -3.86 -5.15 -6.97
N ALA A 222 -4.95 -4.39 -6.81
CA ALA A 222 -5.20 -3.12 -7.49
C ALA A 222 -4.57 -1.91 -6.76
N GLY A 223 -3.95 -2.12 -5.60
CA GLY A 223 -3.36 -1.07 -4.78
C GLY A 223 -4.35 -0.32 -3.91
N ARG A 224 -5.59 -0.80 -3.78
CA ARG A 224 -6.60 -0.23 -2.88
C ARG A 224 -6.27 -0.59 -1.45
N GLN A 225 -6.33 0.38 -0.55
CA GLN A 225 -6.14 0.14 0.89
C GLN A 225 -7.33 -0.65 1.45
N ILE A 226 -7.09 -1.83 2.00
CA ILE A 226 -8.08 -2.73 2.62
C ILE A 226 -7.98 -2.66 4.14
N THR A 227 -6.77 -2.84 4.66
CA THR A 227 -6.44 -2.89 6.09
C THR A 227 -5.18 -2.05 6.34
N ARG A 228 -4.68 -1.97 7.57
CA ARG A 228 -3.37 -1.37 7.89
C ARG A 228 -2.26 -2.44 7.80
N PRO A 229 -0.97 -2.07 7.75
CA PRO A 229 0.11 -3.07 7.69
C PRO A 229 0.25 -3.86 9.01
N TYR A 230 0.67 -5.12 8.94
CA TYR A 230 0.75 -6.01 10.12
C TYR A 230 1.55 -5.44 11.30
N SER A 231 2.54 -4.59 11.03
CA SER A 231 3.43 -4.02 12.05
C SER A 231 2.75 -3.06 13.02
N THR A 232 1.50 -2.66 12.74
CA THR A 232 0.73 -1.77 13.62
C THR A 232 -0.30 -2.52 14.46
N PHE A 233 -0.48 -3.83 14.25
CA PHE A 233 -1.37 -4.65 15.05
C PHE A 233 -0.83 -4.89 16.45
N GLU A 234 -1.72 -5.30 17.36
CA GLU A 234 -1.29 -5.74 18.68
C GLU A 234 -0.26 -6.89 18.58
N PRO A 235 0.68 -7.01 19.55
CA PRO A 235 1.86 -7.85 19.41
C PRO A 235 1.58 -9.30 18.98
N LYS A 236 0.50 -9.90 19.47
CA LYS A 236 0.11 -11.28 19.14
C LYS A 236 -0.37 -11.40 17.70
N ALA A 237 -1.28 -10.52 17.27
CA ALA A 237 -1.77 -10.47 15.89
C ALA A 237 -0.66 -10.11 14.90
N GLN A 238 0.20 -9.15 15.27
CA GLN A 238 1.40 -8.79 14.52
C GLN A 238 2.32 -9.99 14.30
N ALA A 239 2.60 -10.77 15.35
CA ALA A 239 3.48 -11.95 15.26
C ALA A 239 2.90 -13.01 14.32
N LEU A 240 1.60 -13.32 14.43
CA LEU A 240 0.92 -14.28 13.55
C LEU A 240 0.93 -13.82 12.10
N LEU A 241 0.53 -12.57 11.84
CA LEU A 241 0.54 -11.99 10.48
C LEU A 241 1.94 -11.97 9.88
N LYS A 242 2.97 -11.63 10.68
CA LYS A 242 4.37 -11.69 10.23
C LYS A 242 4.77 -13.12 9.86
N HIS A 243 4.42 -14.11 10.68
CA HIS A 243 4.78 -15.49 10.39
C HIS A 243 4.11 -15.99 9.11
N ILE A 244 2.82 -15.66 8.90
CA ILE A 244 2.10 -15.93 7.65
C ILE A 244 2.80 -15.26 6.45
N TYR A 245 3.25 -14.01 6.59
CA TYR A 245 4.04 -13.32 5.56
C TYR A 245 5.33 -14.08 5.21
N ASP A 246 6.05 -14.57 6.22
CA ASP A 246 7.29 -15.31 6.02
C ASP A 246 7.04 -16.66 5.34
N LEU A 247 5.97 -17.37 5.71
CA LEU A 247 5.54 -18.65 5.12
C LEU A 247 5.13 -18.50 3.66
N THR A 248 4.32 -17.48 3.33
CA THR A 248 3.94 -17.17 1.93
C THR A 248 5.15 -16.77 1.08
N SER A 249 6.16 -16.12 1.68
CA SER A 249 7.46 -15.90 1.02
C SER A 249 8.24 -17.20 0.84
N GLY A 250 8.13 -18.16 1.76
CA GLY A 250 8.69 -19.50 1.66
C GLY A 250 8.14 -20.26 0.45
N ILE A 251 6.81 -20.28 0.31
CA ILE A 251 6.11 -20.86 -0.85
C ILE A 251 6.62 -20.21 -2.15
N SER A 252 6.64 -18.87 -2.21
CA SER A 252 7.12 -18.14 -3.40
C SER A 252 8.54 -18.53 -3.81
N ARG A 253 9.43 -18.81 -2.84
CA ARG A 253 10.81 -19.23 -3.13
C ARG A 253 10.89 -20.66 -3.64
N ALA A 254 10.10 -21.58 -3.07
CA ALA A 254 10.06 -22.97 -3.50
C ALA A 254 9.59 -23.10 -4.97
N ILE A 255 8.58 -22.32 -5.37
CA ILE A 255 8.02 -22.39 -6.73
C ILE A 255 8.78 -21.54 -7.77
N ALA A 256 9.57 -20.54 -7.35
CA ALA A 256 10.26 -19.63 -8.27
C ALA A 256 11.31 -20.33 -9.14
N ALA A 257 12.01 -21.32 -8.59
CA ALA A 257 13.03 -22.08 -9.32
C ALA A 257 12.40 -22.88 -10.47
N THR A 258 11.24 -23.50 -10.23
CA THR A 258 10.52 -24.26 -11.25
C THR A 258 9.99 -23.38 -12.36
N LEU A 259 9.40 -22.22 -12.03
CA LEU A 259 8.84 -21.30 -13.03
C LEU A 259 9.92 -20.60 -13.87
N ALA A 260 11.14 -20.49 -13.35
CA ALA A 260 12.30 -19.97 -14.10
C ALA A 260 12.89 -21.00 -15.06
N SER A 261 12.70 -22.30 -14.80
CA SER A 261 13.04 -23.36 -15.73
C SER A 261 11.98 -23.44 -16.83
N ALA A 262 12.38 -23.51 -18.10
CA ALA A 262 11.48 -23.75 -19.22
C ALA A 262 10.97 -25.21 -19.25
N ASN A 263 10.57 -25.74 -18.09
CA ASN A 263 10.01 -27.08 -17.98
C ASN A 263 8.65 -27.10 -18.71
N PRO A 264 8.54 -27.82 -19.84
CA PRO A 264 7.32 -27.83 -20.66
C PRO A 264 6.10 -28.44 -19.94
N PHE A 265 6.31 -29.11 -18.79
CA PHE A 265 5.25 -29.71 -18.00
C PHE A 265 4.87 -28.90 -16.75
N GLY A 266 5.59 -27.81 -16.43
CA GLY A 266 5.28 -26.94 -15.29
C GLY A 266 5.32 -27.63 -13.91
N GLN A 267 5.91 -28.83 -13.81
CA GLN A 267 5.97 -29.62 -12.58
C GLN A 267 7.10 -29.14 -11.67
N ILE A 268 6.78 -28.86 -10.40
CA ILE A 268 7.76 -28.53 -9.36
C ILE A 268 8.44 -29.79 -8.82
N ASP A 269 9.64 -29.65 -8.26
CA ASP A 269 10.35 -30.76 -7.62
C ASP A 269 9.51 -31.34 -6.46
N LEU A 270 9.53 -32.66 -6.26
CA LEU A 270 8.73 -33.33 -5.23
C LEU A 270 9.05 -32.81 -3.80
N ASN A 271 10.30 -32.44 -3.53
CA ASN A 271 10.70 -31.87 -2.25
C ASN A 271 10.17 -30.46 -2.08
N ASP A 272 10.24 -29.64 -3.13
CA ASP A 272 9.64 -28.30 -3.09
C ASP A 272 8.12 -28.36 -2.97
N ALA A 273 7.47 -29.35 -3.59
CA ALA A 273 6.05 -29.61 -3.42
C ALA A 273 5.69 -29.99 -1.99
N ALA A 274 6.44 -30.89 -1.38
CA ALA A 274 6.25 -31.26 0.02
C ALA A 274 6.47 -30.05 0.95
N ARG A 275 7.47 -29.20 0.67
CA ARG A 275 7.71 -27.96 1.42
C ARG A 275 6.56 -26.98 1.29
N VAL A 276 5.93 -26.86 0.12
CA VAL A 276 4.74 -26.03 -0.07
C VAL A 276 3.60 -26.51 0.81
N ASP A 277 3.35 -27.82 0.89
CA ASP A 277 2.30 -28.37 1.75
C ASP A 277 2.58 -28.09 3.24
N VAL A 278 3.82 -28.23 3.70
CA VAL A 278 4.23 -27.87 5.08
C VAL A 278 3.96 -26.39 5.37
N TYR A 279 4.27 -25.50 4.42
CA TYR A 279 3.99 -24.08 4.56
C TYR A 279 2.48 -23.80 4.59
N ARG A 280 1.68 -24.48 3.77
CA ARG A 280 0.21 -24.35 3.77
C ARG A 280 -0.37 -24.74 5.11
N ILE A 281 -0.02 -25.91 5.64
CA ILE A 281 -0.49 -26.37 6.96
C ILE A 281 -0.13 -25.34 8.04
N SER A 282 1.09 -24.80 7.99
CA SER A 282 1.54 -23.77 8.94
C SER A 282 0.75 -22.47 8.82
N ILE A 283 0.49 -22.00 7.59
CA ILE A 283 -0.39 -20.84 7.32
C ILE A 283 -1.78 -21.13 7.87
N GLN A 284 -2.29 -22.35 7.67
CA GLN A 284 -3.63 -22.71 8.07
C GLN A 284 -3.81 -22.66 9.59
N ARG A 285 -2.85 -23.20 10.32
CA ARG A 285 -2.79 -23.13 11.77
C ARG A 285 -2.75 -21.68 12.26
N ASP A 286 -1.88 -20.86 11.68
CA ASP A 286 -1.66 -19.49 12.16
C ASP A 286 -2.85 -18.58 11.85
N VAL A 287 -3.52 -18.77 10.72
CA VAL A 287 -4.77 -18.06 10.39
C VAL A 287 -5.91 -18.51 11.29
N SER A 288 -6.00 -19.79 11.63
CA SER A 288 -6.98 -20.28 12.61
C SER A 288 -6.73 -19.68 14.00
N ALA A 289 -5.46 -19.61 14.43
CA ALA A 289 -5.08 -18.96 15.67
C ALA A 289 -5.38 -17.45 15.66
N LEU A 290 -5.15 -16.78 14.52
CA LEU A 290 -5.47 -15.37 14.34
C LEU A 290 -6.99 -15.13 14.41
N ALA A 291 -7.80 -15.98 13.79
CA ALA A 291 -9.25 -15.88 13.86
C ALA A 291 -9.77 -16.10 15.29
N ALA A 292 -9.21 -17.09 16.00
CA ALA A 292 -9.56 -17.39 17.39
C ALA A 292 -9.26 -16.23 18.35
N GLU A 293 -8.14 -15.53 18.15
CA GLU A 293 -7.77 -14.36 18.96
C GLU A 293 -8.85 -13.27 18.99
N PHE A 294 -9.58 -13.12 17.89
CA PHE A 294 -10.60 -12.08 17.74
C PHE A 294 -12.03 -12.62 17.73
N GLU A 295 -12.23 -13.91 18.08
CA GLU A 295 -13.53 -14.59 18.03
C GLU A 295 -14.20 -14.49 16.65
N LEU A 296 -13.42 -14.72 15.60
CA LEU A 296 -13.85 -14.72 14.21
C LEU A 296 -13.90 -16.15 13.66
N ASN A 297 -14.70 -16.34 12.61
CA ASN A 297 -14.68 -17.60 11.86
C ASN A 297 -13.43 -17.65 10.98
N ALA A 298 -12.62 -18.68 11.16
CA ALA A 298 -11.54 -18.99 10.23
C ALA A 298 -12.11 -19.34 8.84
N PRO A 299 -11.38 -19.07 7.74
CA PRO A 299 -11.70 -19.61 6.43
C PRO A 299 -11.86 -21.14 6.50
N ARG A 300 -12.86 -21.67 5.81
CA ARG A 300 -13.06 -23.12 5.73
C ARG A 300 -12.07 -23.70 4.74
N TRP A 301 -10.88 -24.02 5.23
CA TRP A 301 -10.01 -24.92 4.51
C TRP A 301 -10.51 -26.33 4.74
N GLY A 302 -10.56 -27.13 3.67
CA GLY A 302 -10.90 -28.54 3.76
C GLY A 302 -10.17 -29.14 4.95
N THR A 303 -10.87 -30.00 5.70
CA THR A 303 -10.40 -30.59 6.95
C THR A 303 -8.90 -30.91 6.85
N PRO A 304 -8.08 -30.55 7.87
CA PRO A 304 -6.81 -31.24 8.02
C PRO A 304 -7.14 -32.71 7.91
N LEU A 305 -6.45 -33.45 7.04
CA LEU A 305 -6.60 -34.91 6.95
C LEU A 305 -6.83 -35.40 8.37
N ALA A 306 -8.05 -35.86 8.65
CA ALA A 306 -8.36 -36.36 9.97
C ALA A 306 -7.32 -37.45 10.24
N ASP A 307 -6.93 -37.64 11.50
CA ASP A 307 -6.20 -38.85 11.93
C ASP A 307 -6.94 -40.16 11.52
N ASP A 308 -8.13 -40.05 10.93
CA ASP A 308 -9.02 -41.10 10.46
C ASP A 308 -8.92 -41.46 8.97
N ASP A 309 -8.01 -40.87 8.18
CA ASP A 309 -7.73 -41.39 6.82
C ASP A 309 -6.86 -42.66 6.90
N LEU A 310 -7.45 -43.69 7.53
CA LEU A 310 -7.02 -45.07 7.39
C LEU A 310 -7.27 -45.50 5.95
N CYS A 311 -6.26 -46.12 5.33
CA CYS A 311 -6.40 -46.70 4.00
C CYS A 311 -7.64 -47.62 3.95
N PRO A 312 -8.61 -47.39 3.04
CA PRO A 312 -9.89 -48.14 3.03
C PRO A 312 -9.73 -49.62 2.67
N THR A 313 -8.51 -50.06 2.32
CA THR A 313 -8.18 -51.45 2.02
C THR A 313 -7.43 -52.17 3.14
N CYS A 314 -6.72 -51.44 4.02
CA CYS A 314 -5.87 -52.06 5.05
C CYS A 314 -5.92 -51.44 6.45
N GLY A 315 -6.65 -50.34 6.65
CA GLY A 315 -6.90 -49.80 7.98
C GLY A 315 -5.66 -49.24 8.71
N GLN A 316 -4.61 -48.86 7.99
CA GLN A 316 -3.40 -48.26 8.56
C GLN A 316 -3.25 -46.80 8.14
N SER A 317 -2.67 -45.99 9.03
CA SER A 317 -2.27 -44.61 8.76
C SER A 317 -1.16 -44.58 7.72
N LEU A 318 -1.30 -43.71 6.71
CA LEU A 318 -0.27 -43.50 5.70
C LEU A 318 0.89 -42.69 6.32
N PRO A 319 2.16 -43.00 5.97
CA PRO A 319 3.34 -42.35 6.54
C PRO A 319 3.52 -40.88 6.15
#